data_AF-A0A1I7VN55-F1
#
_entry.id   AF-A0A1I7VN55-F1
#
_cell.length_a   1.000
_cell.length_b   1.000
_cell.length_c   1.000
_cell.angle_alpha   90.00
_cell.angle_beta   90.00
_cell.angle_gamma   90.00
#
_symmetry.space_group_name_H-M   'P 1'
#
loop_
_entity.id
_entity.type
_entity.pdbx_description
1 polymer ?
#
loop_
_entity_poly.entity_id
_entity_poly.type
_entity_poly.pdbx_seq_one_letter_code
_entity_poly.pdbx_strand_id
1 'polypeptide(L)'
;MKLSALMARTNQQEDFCEICQMFVSTIAKAIDKIFDWLGEEIEVLCADSFAGNSTAVDLCKTKVDAMVTEIREFVGILESPEMICQKIYLC
;
A
#
# COMPACT_ATOMS: atom_id res chain seq x y z
N MET A 1 -13.59 -12.08 38.98
CA MET A 1 -14.02 -11.11 37.95
C MET A 1 -15.45 -11.45 37.52
N LYS A 2 -16.32 -10.45 37.29
CA LYS A 2 -17.71 -10.67 36.82
C LYS A 2 -17.73 -10.88 35.30
N LEU A 3 -18.57 -11.79 34.82
CA LEU A 3 -18.72 -12.17 33.40
C LEU A 3 -18.95 -10.97 32.46
N SER A 4 -19.70 -9.96 32.91
CA SER A 4 -19.98 -8.74 32.16
C SER A 4 -18.75 -7.87 31.88
N ALA A 5 -17.79 -7.83 32.80
CA ALA A 5 -16.54 -7.09 32.62
C ALA A 5 -15.59 -7.81 31.65
N LEU A 6 -15.68 -9.15 31.55
CA LEU A 6 -14.97 -9.93 30.53
C LEU A 6 -15.54 -9.65 29.14
N MET A 7 -16.87 -9.71 28.99
CA MET A 7 -17.55 -9.43 27.72
C MET A 7 -17.26 -8.01 27.20
N ALA A 8 -17.31 -7.00 28.06
CA ALA A 8 -17.01 -5.62 27.66
C ALA A 8 -15.56 -5.46 27.16
N ARG A 9 -14.61 -6.20 27.74
CA ARG A 9 -13.20 -6.20 27.32
C ARG A 9 -13.01 -6.90 25.97
N THR A 10 -13.67 -8.04 25.77
CA THR A 10 -13.61 -8.80 24.52
C THR A 10 -14.20 -7.99 23.38
N ASN A 11 -15.37 -7.39 23.56
CA ASN A 11 -15.98 -6.53 22.54
C ASN A 11 -15.10 -5.32 22.20
N GLN A 12 -14.49 -4.69 23.20
CA GLN A 12 -13.59 -3.57 22.97
C GLN A 12 -12.33 -3.99 22.17
N GLN A 13 -11.80 -5.19 22.40
CA GLN A 13 -10.68 -5.73 21.63
C GLN A 13 -11.10 -6.07 20.19
N GLU A 14 -12.30 -6.63 19.99
CA GLU A 14 -12.86 -6.87 18.66
C GLU A 14 -13.04 -5.56 17.88
N ASP A 15 -13.60 -4.51 18.51
CA ASP A 15 -13.76 -3.19 17.91
C ASP A 15 -12.40 -2.59 17.47
N PHE A 16 -11.36 -2.71 18.31
CA PHE A 16 -10.02 -2.23 17.96
C PHE A 16 -9.38 -3.03 16.82
N CYS A 17 -9.64 -4.33 16.75
CA CYS A 17 -9.14 -5.20 15.69
C CYS A 17 -9.77 -4.80 14.35
N GLU A 18 -11.10 -4.59 14.31
CA GLU A 18 -11.80 -4.15 13.11
C GLU A 18 -11.32 -2.78 12.62
N ILE A 19 -11.19 -1.80 13.52
CA ILE A 19 -10.70 -0.46 13.19
C ILE A 19 -9.27 -0.52 12.63
N CYS A 20 -8.41 -1.31 13.27
CA CYS A 20 -7.04 -1.49 12.81
C CYS A 20 -7.00 -2.08 11.40
N GLN A 21 -7.73 -3.17 11.16
CA GLN A 21 -7.73 -3.83 9.85
C GLN A 21 -8.28 -2.90 8.75
N MET A 22 -9.32 -2.12 9.06
CA MET A 22 -9.87 -1.12 8.15
C MET A 22 -8.83 -0.04 7.81
N PHE A 23 -8.11 0.46 8.82
CA PHE A 23 -7.07 1.47 8.65
C PHE A 23 -5.90 0.96 7.81
N VAL A 24 -5.36 -0.22 8.12
CA VAL A 24 -4.27 -0.85 7.37
C VAL A 24 -4.70 -1.13 5.92
N SER A 25 -5.91 -1.65 5.72
CA SER A 25 -6.47 -1.86 4.38
C SER A 25 -6.58 -0.57 3.58
N THR A 26 -6.92 0.54 4.24
CA THR A 26 -7.05 1.86 3.60
C THR A 26 -5.68 2.38 3.18
N ILE A 27 -4.66 2.23 4.03
CA ILE A 27 -3.28 2.61 3.70
C ILE A 27 -2.76 1.80 2.53
N ALA A 28 -2.93 0.47 2.55
CA ALA A 28 -2.48 -0.40 1.46
C ALA A 28 -3.08 0.04 0.11
N LYS A 29 -4.39 0.28 0.06
CA LYS A 29 -5.07 0.79 -1.13
C LYS A 29 -4.58 2.16 -1.57
N ALA A 30 -4.23 3.04 -0.62
CA ALA A 30 -3.71 4.37 -0.94
C ALA A 30 -2.31 4.28 -1.56
N ILE A 31 -1.45 3.42 -1.01
CA ILE A 31 -0.11 3.13 -1.55
C ILE A 31 -0.23 2.60 -2.99
N ASP A 32 -1.13 1.63 -3.22
CA ASP A 32 -1.32 1.07 -4.57
C ASP A 32 -1.73 2.15 -5.58
N LYS A 33 -2.69 2.99 -5.23
CA LYS A 33 -3.13 4.10 -6.10
C LYS A 33 -2.01 5.10 -6.41
N ILE A 34 -1.15 5.38 -5.44
CA ILE A 34 -0.01 6.29 -5.65
C ILE A 34 0.97 5.69 -6.65
N PHE A 35 1.26 4.39 -6.56
CA PHE A 35 2.14 3.73 -7.50
C PHE A 35 1.57 3.65 -8.91
N ASP A 36 0.26 3.41 -9.03
CA ASP A 36 -0.41 3.41 -10.34
C ASP A 36 -0.35 4.82 -10.97
N TRP A 37 -0.62 5.88 -10.20
CA TRP A 37 -0.48 7.27 -10.65
C TRP A 37 0.96 7.62 -11.04
N LEU A 38 1.96 7.19 -10.26
CA LEU A 38 3.37 7.42 -10.58
C LEU A 38 3.77 6.76 -11.90
N GLY A 39 3.26 5.56 -12.19
CA GLY A 39 3.49 4.89 -13.48
C GLY A 39 3.02 5.76 -14.65
N GLU A 40 1.78 6.27 -14.57
CA GLU A 40 1.18 7.13 -15.61
C GLU A 40 1.95 8.45 -15.80
N GLU A 41 2.29 9.15 -14.72
CA GLU A 41 3.04 10.41 -14.81
C GLU A 41 4.41 10.22 -15.43
N ILE A 42 5.10 9.13 -15.10
CA ILE A 42 6.43 8.92 -15.65
C ILE A 42 6.37 8.48 -17.12
N GLU A 43 5.31 7.79 -17.56
CA GLU A 43 5.10 7.57 -19.00
C GLU A 43 5.02 8.89 -19.77
N VAL A 44 4.31 9.88 -19.23
CA VAL A 44 4.20 11.23 -19.81
C VAL A 44 5.57 11.92 -19.81
N LEU A 45 6.28 11.89 -18.68
CA LEU A 45 7.62 12.48 -18.57
C LEU A 45 8.62 11.88 -19.57
N CYS A 46 8.59 10.56 -19.78
CA CYS A 46 9.44 9.89 -20.76
C CYS A 46 9.11 10.33 -22.19
N ALA A 47 7.82 10.44 -22.53
CA ALA A 47 7.39 10.88 -23.86
C ALA A 47 7.82 12.32 -24.15
N ASP A 48 7.66 13.22 -23.18
CA ASP A 48 8.02 14.64 -23.31
C ASP A 48 9.54 14.85 -23.36
N SER A 49 10.29 14.14 -22.52
CA SER A 49 11.75 14.29 -22.40
C SER A 49 12.53 13.77 -23.61
N PHE A 50 11.97 12.77 -24.32
CA PHE A 50 12.61 12.12 -25.45
C PHE A 50 11.80 12.25 -26.75
N ALA A 51 11.03 13.34 -26.87
CA ALA A 51 10.18 13.61 -28.03
C ALA A 51 10.95 13.45 -29.36
N GLY A 52 10.41 12.61 -30.26
CA GLY A 52 11.02 12.32 -31.56
C GLY A 52 12.08 11.22 -31.55
N ASN A 53 12.39 10.60 -30.40
CA ASN A 53 13.30 9.46 -30.30
C ASN A 53 12.59 8.27 -29.60
N SER A 54 11.89 7.46 -30.40
CA SER A 54 11.10 6.32 -29.89
C SER A 54 11.93 5.32 -29.09
N THR A 55 13.15 5.03 -29.51
CA THR A 55 14.04 4.12 -28.77
C THR A 55 14.39 4.66 -27.37
N ALA A 56 14.62 5.96 -27.25
CA ALA A 56 14.89 6.57 -25.95
C ALA A 56 13.64 6.62 -25.05
N VAL A 57 12.45 6.84 -25.64
CA VAL A 57 11.16 6.74 -24.92
C VAL A 57 10.96 5.32 -24.37
N ASP A 58 11.13 4.29 -25.19
CA ASP A 58 10.93 2.89 -24.79
C ASP A 58 11.91 2.47 -23.69
N LEU A 59 13.18 2.89 -23.81
CA LEU A 59 14.19 2.64 -22.79
C LEU A 59 13.89 3.35 -21.47
N CYS A 60 13.39 4.59 -21.54
CA CYS A 60 12.97 5.36 -20.37
C CYS A 60 11.83 4.64 -19.64
N LYS A 61 10.75 4.27 -20.36
CA LYS A 61 9.60 3.54 -19.79
C LYS A 61 10.04 2.24 -19.12
N THR A 62 10.86 1.44 -19.80
CA THR A 62 11.36 0.17 -19.25
C THR A 62 12.12 0.36 -17.94
N LYS A 63 13.01 1.37 -17.86
CA LYS A 63 13.79 1.64 -16.63
C LYS A 63 12.92 2.16 -15.51
N VAL A 64 11.94 2.97 -15.84
CA VAL A 64 10.98 3.53 -14.90
C VAL A 64 10.10 2.44 -14.32
N ASP A 65 9.52 1.57 -15.16
CA ASP A 65 8.66 0.48 -14.72
C ASP A 65 9.41 -0.44 -13.75
N ALA A 66 10.68 -0.73 -14.04
CA ALA A 66 11.55 -1.50 -13.15
C ALA A 66 11.73 -0.78 -11.79
N MET A 67 12.01 0.53 -11.80
CA MET A 67 12.20 1.31 -10.59
C MET A 67 10.90 1.47 -9.76
N VAL A 68 9.77 1.70 -10.42
CA VAL A 68 8.44 1.76 -9.77
C VAL A 68 8.13 0.42 -9.11
N THR A 69 8.42 -0.69 -9.78
CA THR A 69 8.25 -2.05 -9.24
C THR A 69 9.12 -2.26 -8.00
N GLU A 70 10.41 -1.94 -8.06
CA GLU A 70 11.34 -2.09 -6.94
C GLU A 70 10.93 -1.23 -5.72
N ILE A 71 10.51 0.01 -5.96
CA ILE A 71 10.02 0.88 -4.87
C ILE A 71 8.68 0.36 -4.31
N ARG A 72 7.80 -0.19 -5.15
CA ARG A 72 6.54 -0.80 -4.70
C ARG A 72 6.79 -2.00 -3.79
N GLU A 73 7.77 -2.83 -4.10
CA GLU A 73 8.19 -3.94 -3.24
C GLU A 73 8.80 -3.45 -1.92
N PHE A 74 9.54 -2.34 -1.94
CA PHE A 74 10.15 -1.76 -0.74
C PHE A 74 9.14 -1.09 0.21
N VAL A 75 8.16 -0.37 -0.35
CA VAL A 75 7.19 0.44 0.43
C VAL A 75 5.88 -0.30 0.67
N GLY A 76 5.60 -1.34 -0.12
CA GLY A 76 4.35 -2.09 -0.10
C GLY A 76 4.07 -2.75 1.25
N ILE A 77 2.79 -2.79 1.62
CA ILE A 77 2.32 -3.57 2.75
C ILE A 77 2.17 -5.03 2.28
N LEU A 78 3.19 -5.85 2.54
CA LEU A 78 3.25 -7.25 2.10
C LEU A 78 2.48 -8.21 3.02
N GLU A 79 2.12 -7.76 4.23
CA GLU A 79 1.41 -8.55 5.22
C GLU A 79 -0.08 -8.25 5.20
N SER A 80 -0.92 -9.25 5.52
CA SER A 80 -2.35 -9.01 5.62
C SER A 80 -2.65 -7.99 6.75
N PRO A 81 -3.73 -7.20 6.60
CA PRO A 81 -4.18 -6.30 7.65
C PRO A 81 -4.31 -6.96 9.02
N GLU A 82 -4.80 -8.20 9.05
CA GLU A 82 -4.92 -9.00 10.27
C GLU A 82 -3.55 -9.26 10.93
N MET A 83 -2.54 -9.72 10.18
CA MET A 83 -1.21 -9.99 10.74
C MET A 83 -0.56 -8.72 11.29
N ILE A 84 -0.73 -7.59 10.61
CA ILE A 84 -0.21 -6.30 11.08
C ILE A 84 -0.88 -5.90 12.39
N CYS A 85 -2.21 -6.02 12.46
CA CYS A 85 -2.98 -5.68 13.64
C CYS A 85 -2.68 -6.60 14.84
N GLN A 86 -2.38 -7.89 14.59
CA GLN A 86 -1.87 -8.82 15.60
C GLN A 86 -0.50 -8.39 16.14
N LYS A 87 0.42 -7.94 15.28
CA LYS A 87 1.76 -7.50 15.69
C LYS A 87 1.76 -6.25 16.55
N ILE A 88 0.77 -5.37 16.37
CA ILE A 88 0.63 -4.14 17.16
C ILE A 88 -0.38 -4.29 18.32
N TYR A 89 -0.81 -5.52 18.62
CA TYR A 89 -1.69 -5.85 19.75
C TYR A 89 -3.05 -5.14 19.70
N LEU A 90 -3.55 -4.86 18.49
CA LEU A 90 -4.90 -4.37 18.25
C LEU A 90 -5.85 -5.50 17.82
N CYS A 91 -5.28 -6.61 17.36
CA CYS A 91 -5.83 -7.96 17.42
C CYS A 91 -4.89 -8.77 18.36
#